data_AF-A0A243QQ65-F1
#
_entry.id   AF-A0A243QQ65-F1
#
_cell.length_a   1.000
_cell.length_b   1.000
_cell.length_c   1.000
_cell.angle_alpha   90.00
_cell.angle_beta   90.00
_cell.angle_gamma   90.00
#
_symmetry.space_group_name_H-M   'P 1'
#
loop_
_entity.id
_entity.type
_entity.pdbx_description
1 polymer ?
#
loop_
_entity_poly.entity_id
_entity_poly.type
_entity_poly.pdbx_seq_one_letter_code
_entity_poly.pdbx_strand_id
1 'polypeptide(L)'
;MATEIYRDAWGIPHLRAGSAAELAHAQGLVTARDRAWQLEVERHRAQGTSASFLGESALPWDRFARRARLDDTAGRCFTELERRDP
;
A
#
# COMPACT_ATOMS: atom_id res chain seq x y z
N MET A 1 -18.13 -4.04 -17.74
CA MET A 1 -18.60 -2.67 -17.42
C MET A 1 -17.36 -1.79 -17.31
N ALA A 2 -17.44 -0.50 -17.63
CA ALA A 2 -16.29 0.39 -17.40
C ALA A 2 -16.18 0.71 -15.90
N THR A 3 -14.96 0.88 -15.39
CA THR A 3 -14.72 1.36 -14.02
C THR A 3 -15.18 2.80 -13.89
N GLU A 4 -16.05 3.08 -12.91
CA GLU A 4 -16.56 4.41 -12.62
C GLU A 4 -15.94 4.95 -11.32
N ILE A 5 -15.48 6.19 -11.38
CA ILE A 5 -14.92 6.92 -10.24
C ILE A 5 -15.66 8.24 -10.13
N TYR A 6 -16.40 8.42 -9.04
CA TYR A 6 -17.08 9.66 -8.68
C TYR A 6 -16.47 10.21 -7.39
N ARG A 7 -16.29 11.53 -7.30
CA ARG A 7 -15.92 12.19 -6.04
C ARG A 7 -17.06 13.07 -5.60
N ASP A 8 -17.46 12.95 -4.34
CA ASP A 8 -18.46 13.83 -3.77
C ASP A 8 -17.89 15.23 -3.44
N ALA A 9 -18.73 16.09 -2.87
CA ALA A 9 -18.38 17.46 -2.51
C ALA A 9 -17.21 17.56 -1.50
N TRP A 10 -16.90 16.48 -0.78
CA TRP A 10 -15.79 16.42 0.18
C TRP A 10 -14.54 15.77 -0.43
N GLY A 11 -14.60 15.43 -1.72
CA GLY A 11 -13.52 14.74 -2.41
C GLY A 11 -13.43 13.25 -2.10
N ILE A 12 -14.40 12.65 -1.39
CA ILE A 12 -14.36 11.22 -1.06
C ILE A 12 -14.65 10.42 -2.34
N PRO A 13 -13.77 9.46 -2.72
CA PRO A 13 -13.97 8.66 -3.92
C PRO A 13 -15.00 7.55 -3.69
N HIS A 14 -16.00 7.49 -4.56
CA HIS A 14 -16.99 6.42 -4.70
C HIS A 14 -16.67 5.63 -5.97
N LEU A 15 -16.49 4.31 -5.84
CA LEU A 15 -15.97 3.45 -6.91
C LEU A 15 -16.99 2.38 -7.28
N ARG A 16 -17.16 2.13 -8.58
CA ARG A 16 -17.95 1.01 -9.10
C ARG A 16 -17.17 0.30 -10.20
N ALA A 17 -17.22 -1.02 -10.21
CA ALA A 17 -16.53 -1.83 -11.20
C ALA A 17 -17.27 -3.16 -11.43
N GLY A 18 -16.96 -3.86 -12.52
CA GLY A 18 -17.60 -5.12 -12.89
C GLY A 18 -17.04 -6.34 -12.17
N SER A 19 -15.90 -6.21 -11.48
CA SER A 19 -15.28 -7.27 -10.70
C SER A 19 -14.54 -6.72 -9.47
N ALA A 20 -14.24 -7.61 -8.51
CA ALA A 20 -13.44 -7.26 -7.34
C ALA A 20 -12.01 -6.79 -7.73
N ALA A 21 -11.40 -7.40 -8.76
CA ALA A 21 -10.07 -7.02 -9.22
C ALA A 21 -10.05 -5.60 -9.83
N GLU A 22 -11.03 -5.29 -10.68
CA GLU A 22 -11.19 -3.93 -11.22
C GLU A 22 -11.47 -2.90 -10.11
N LEU A 23 -12.28 -3.26 -9.11
CA LEU A 23 -12.58 -2.40 -7.97
C LEU A 23 -11.34 -2.13 -7.12
N ALA A 24 -10.55 -3.17 -6.80
CA ALA A 24 -9.31 -3.05 -6.05
C ALA A 24 -8.28 -2.18 -6.79
N HIS A 25 -8.18 -2.33 -8.12
CA HIS A 25 -7.32 -1.46 -8.93
C HIS A 25 -7.77 0.01 -8.86
N ALA A 26 -9.07 0.28 -9.02
CA ALA A 26 -9.63 1.62 -8.90
C ALA A 26 -9.38 2.24 -7.52
N GLN A 27 -9.51 1.43 -6.46
CA GLN A 27 -9.23 1.83 -5.08
C GLN A 27 -7.75 2.20 -4.91
N GLY A 28 -6.83 1.37 -5.41
CA GLY A 28 -5.41 1.66 -5.43
C GLY A 28 -5.09 2.98 -6.13
N LEU A 29 -5.72 3.23 -7.29
CA LEU A 29 -5.55 4.46 -8.06
C LEU A 29 -5.96 5.72 -7.30
N VAL A 30 -7.16 5.74 -6.70
CA VAL A 30 -7.62 6.91 -5.94
C VAL A 30 -6.81 7.11 -4.67
N THR A 31 -6.42 6.02 -3.99
CA THR A 31 -5.58 6.08 -2.79
C THR A 31 -4.20 6.64 -3.12
N ALA A 32 -3.60 6.21 -4.25
CA ALA A 32 -2.33 6.76 -4.71
C ALA A 32 -2.41 8.26 -4.98
N ARG A 33 -3.50 8.74 -5.58
CA ARG A 33 -3.70 10.18 -5.83
C ARG A 33 -3.87 10.98 -4.55
N ASP A 34 -4.61 10.44 -3.58
CA ASP A 34 -4.97 11.19 -2.37
C ASP A 34 -3.90 11.09 -1.28
N ARG A 35 -3.13 10.00 -1.26
CA ARG A 35 -2.26 9.61 -0.15
C ARG A 35 -0.86 9.18 -0.61
N ALA A 36 -0.40 9.65 -1.78
CA ALA A 36 0.90 9.29 -2.37
C ALA A 36 2.04 9.29 -1.36
N TRP A 37 2.21 10.41 -0.62
CA TRP A 37 3.27 10.55 0.37
C TRP A 37 3.14 9.55 1.52
N GLN A 38 1.92 9.37 2.05
CA GLN A 38 1.68 8.42 3.15
C GLN A 38 1.98 6.99 2.70
N LEU A 39 1.52 6.60 1.50
CA LEU A 39 1.79 5.27 0.95
C LEU A 39 3.30 5.02 0.77
N GLU A 40 4.01 6.00 0.23
CA GLU A 40 5.45 5.87 -0.01
C GLU A 40 6.24 5.79 1.29
N VAL A 41 5.89 6.62 2.28
CA VAL A 41 6.50 6.56 3.61
C VAL A 41 6.26 5.20 4.25
N GLU A 42 5.02 4.69 4.26
CA GLU A 42 4.72 3.39 4.87
C GLU A 42 5.40 2.24 4.12
N ARG A 43 5.50 2.29 2.78
CA ARG A 43 6.26 1.32 1.97
C ARG A 43 7.72 1.27 2.41
N HIS A 44 8.37 2.43 2.51
CA HIS A 44 9.74 2.50 2.98
C HIS A 44 9.92 2.07 4.43
N ARG A 45 8.96 2.41 5.31
CA ARG A 45 8.97 1.97 6.71
C ARG A 45 8.85 0.46 6.83
N ALA A 46 7.98 -0.19 6.06
CA ALA A 46 7.84 -1.64 6.03
C ALA A 46 9.12 -2.33 5.52
N GLN A 47 9.74 -1.76 4.48
CA GLN A 47 10.99 -2.26 3.87
C GLN A 47 12.25 -1.91 4.67
N GLY A 48 12.13 -1.07 5.70
CA GLY A 48 13.27 -0.55 6.47
C GLY A 48 14.25 0.25 5.60
N THR A 49 13.73 1.14 4.76
CA THR A 49 14.50 2.03 3.86
C THR A 49 14.13 3.50 4.05
N SER A 50 13.42 3.84 5.13
CA SER A 50 12.91 5.19 5.37
C SER A 50 14.00 6.25 5.64
N ALA A 51 15.17 5.83 6.12
CA ALA A 51 16.31 6.73 6.32
C ALA A 51 16.89 7.30 5.00
N SER A 52 16.59 6.70 3.83
CA SER A 52 17.10 7.21 2.55
C SER A 52 16.56 8.59 2.17
N PHE A 53 15.41 8.99 2.73
CA PHE A 53 14.77 10.27 2.43
C PHE A 53 14.27 11.03 3.67
N LEU A 54 14.07 10.35 4.82
CA LEU A 54 13.77 10.99 6.11
C LEU A 54 15.01 11.28 6.95
N GLY A 55 16.18 10.76 6.55
CA GLY A 55 17.46 10.99 7.23
C GLY A 55 17.71 10.08 8.44
N GLU A 56 18.80 10.39 9.16
CA GLU A 56 19.37 9.53 10.19
C GLU A 56 18.42 9.20 11.34
N SER A 57 17.48 10.09 11.67
CA SER A 57 16.49 9.85 12.73
C SER A 57 15.58 8.65 12.46
N ALA A 58 15.44 8.22 11.20
CA ALA A 58 14.65 7.04 10.82
C ALA A 58 15.47 5.72 10.89
N LEU A 59 16.79 5.79 11.04
CA LEU A 59 17.67 4.61 11.05
C LEU A 59 17.34 3.58 12.15
N PRO A 60 16.94 3.95 13.37
CA PRO A 60 16.53 2.99 14.38
C PRO A 60 15.34 2.14 13.92
N TRP A 61 14.37 2.74 13.24
CA TRP A 61 13.21 2.03 12.70
C TRP A 61 13.61 1.09 11.56
N ASP A 62 14.42 1.56 10.62
CA ASP A 62 14.90 0.72 9.51
C ASP A 62 15.64 -0.53 9.99
N ARG A 63 16.49 -0.37 11.01
CA ARG A 63 17.18 -1.49 11.66
C ARG A 63 16.20 -2.46 12.30
N PHE A 64 15.17 -1.96 12.98
CA PHE A 64 14.13 -2.79 13.57
C PHE A 64 13.36 -3.57 12.50
N ALA A 65 12.82 -2.90 11.47
CA ALA A 65 12.00 -3.51 10.43
C ALA A 65 12.75 -4.65 9.71
N ARG A 66 14.03 -4.45 9.40
CA ARG A 66 14.88 -5.48 8.78
C ARG A 66 15.17 -6.64 9.71
N ARG A 67 15.49 -6.40 10.98
CA ARG A 67 15.76 -7.46 11.97
C ARG A 67 14.51 -8.29 12.27
N ALA A 68 13.34 -7.64 12.32
CA ALA A 68 12.05 -8.29 12.47
C ALA A 68 11.56 -8.97 11.19
N ARG A 69 12.27 -8.79 10.06
CA ARG A 69 11.92 -9.35 8.75
C ARG A 69 10.50 -9.01 8.32
N LEU A 70 10.06 -7.76 8.52
CA LEU A 70 8.67 -7.36 8.25
C LEU A 70 8.26 -7.61 6.80
N ASP A 71 9.02 -7.08 5.84
CA ASP A 71 8.74 -7.21 4.40
C ASP A 71 8.78 -8.67 3.92
N ASP A 72 9.81 -9.43 4.32
CA ASP A 72 9.93 -10.86 4.01
C ASP A 72 8.76 -11.68 4.59
N THR A 73 8.38 -11.42 5.83
CA THR A 73 7.26 -12.12 6.48
C THR A 73 5.94 -11.80 5.78
N ALA A 74 5.72 -10.52 5.45
CA ALA A 74 4.53 -10.10 4.70
C ALA A 74 4.45 -10.80 3.33
N GLY A 75 5.56 -10.86 2.59
CA GLY A 75 5.64 -11.56 1.30
C GLY A 75 5.31 -13.05 1.43
N ARG A 76 5.86 -13.74 2.44
CA ARG A 76 5.55 -15.15 2.71
C ARG A 76 4.08 -15.38 3.05
N CYS A 77 3.49 -14.50 3.87
CA CYS A 77 2.07 -14.55 4.19
C CYS A 77 1.20 -14.34 2.95
N PHE A 78 1.58 -13.40 2.07
CA PHE A 78 0.85 -13.13 0.83
C PHE A 78 0.89 -14.32 -0.13
N THR A 79 2.07 -14.89 -0.40
CA THR A 79 2.19 -16.10 -1.22
C THR A 79 1.39 -17.28 -0.67
N GLU A 80 1.36 -17.45 0.66
CA GLU A 80 0.56 -18.50 1.28
C GLU A 80 -0.95 -18.24 1.17
N LEU A 81 -1.39 -16.98 1.18
CA LEU A 81 -2.77 -16.61 0.95
C LEU A 81 -3.20 -16.97 -0.49
N GLU A 82 -2.42 -16.55 -1.49
CA GLU A 82 -2.69 -16.88 -2.91
C GLU A 82 -2.73 -18.40 -3.14
N ARG A 83 -1.89 -19.17 -2.45
CA ARG A 83 -1.92 -20.64 -2.53
C ARG A 83 -3.21 -21.24 -1.98
N ARG A 84 -3.83 -20.61 -0.98
CA ARG A 84 -5.07 -21.09 -0.34
C ARG A 84 -6.33 -20.61 -1.05
N ASP A 85 -6.27 -19.41 -1.63
CA ASP A 85 -7.37 -18.72 -2.29
C ASP A 85 -6.82 -18.04 -3.58
N PRO A 86 -6.70 -18.81 -4.68
CA PRO A 86 -6.05 -18.36 -5.92
C PRO A 86 -6.91 -17.43 -6.77
#